data_AF-X1FS76-F1
#
_entry.id   AF-X1FS76-F1
#
_cell.length_a   1.000
_cell.length_b   1.000
_cell.length_c   1.000
_cell.angle_alpha   90.00
_cell.angle_beta   90.00
_cell.angle_gamma   90.00
#
_symmetry.space_group_name_H-M   'P 1'
#
loop_
_entity.id
_entity.type
_entity.pdbx_description
1 polymer ?
#
loop_
_entity_poly.entity_id
_entity_poly.type
_entity_poly.pdbx_seq_one_letter_code
_entity_poly.pdbx_strand_id
1 'polypeptide(L)'
;VGFEQFQKHIMGEDDGVPKTPGWAEEITGIPGRTIRALAREWASKRTMLSVNAAGFGGACRQAYGTEWARLMVLLQAMQGLGKPGVNIWGTSMGAPSPFNRPFSFPGYSDAGWDAFSHVAKKPSTNKVSQRLYRLLLPDSILNPPVSWIGEGFCGNSIEQQFIPYTYPEPGSPEVKMMYRYGGSYFGTMTDTNRWVKMYHSPKLEFVVNQDIWWHSETGFADIILPACTNLEQSDITQWGNCGGYGADFQTGCNHQVVVYQKKCIEPLWESRPDYDIFVELAEKLGFKEEYTEG
;
A
#
# COMPACT_ATOMS: atom_id res chain seq x y z
N VAL A 1 0.90 11.13 28.06
CA VAL A 1 2.04 12.08 28.22
C VAL A 1 2.09 12.94 26.97
N GLY A 2 2.25 14.27 27.08
CA GLY A 2 2.35 15.16 25.90
C GLY A 2 1.16 16.08 25.61
N PHE A 3 0.03 15.92 26.32
CA PHE A 3 -1.16 16.75 26.05
C PHE A 3 -0.97 18.21 26.49
N GLU A 4 -0.27 18.46 27.60
CA GLU A 4 0.00 19.83 28.07
C GLU A 4 0.83 20.63 27.05
N GLN A 5 1.83 20.00 26.44
CA GLN A 5 2.64 20.60 25.38
C GLN A 5 1.79 20.88 24.14
N PHE A 6 0.95 19.92 23.74
CA PHE A 6 0.01 20.12 22.64
C PHE A 6 -0.96 21.27 22.91
N GLN A 7 -1.51 21.36 24.13
CA GLN A 7 -2.40 22.45 24.52
C GLN A 7 -1.68 23.80 24.42
N LYS A 8 -0.46 23.93 24.95
CA LYS A 8 0.35 25.16 24.83
C LYS A 8 0.51 25.59 23.38
N HIS A 9 0.78 24.64 22.48
CA HIS A 9 0.90 24.89 21.05
C HIS A 9 -0.40 25.40 20.40
N ILE A 10 -1.54 24.79 20.75
CA ILE A 10 -2.85 25.22 20.27
C ILE A 10 -3.21 26.62 20.80
N MET A 11 -2.86 26.91 22.05
CA MET A 11 -3.09 28.21 22.68
C MET A 11 -2.11 29.30 22.23
N GLY A 12 -1.02 28.93 21.53
CA GLY A 12 0.01 29.85 21.06
C GLY A 12 0.99 30.30 22.14
N GLU A 13 1.12 29.54 23.24
CA GLU A 13 2.02 29.87 24.35
C GLU A 13 3.50 29.59 24.02
N ASP A 14 3.77 28.75 23.02
CA ASP A 14 5.12 28.37 22.58
C ASP A 14 5.60 29.16 21.34
N ASP A 15 4.70 29.48 20.41
CA ASP A 15 5.00 30.13 19.12
C ASP A 15 4.39 31.52 18.94
N GLY A 16 3.60 31.99 19.92
CA GLY A 16 2.94 33.30 19.88
C GLY A 16 1.73 33.39 18.96
N VAL A 17 1.29 32.28 18.35
CA VAL A 17 0.19 32.26 17.37
C VAL A 17 -0.93 31.33 17.86
N PRO A 18 -1.98 31.87 18.50
CA PRO A 18 -3.13 31.07 18.89
C PRO A 18 -3.86 30.48 17.68
N LYS A 19 -4.11 29.17 17.68
CA LYS A 19 -4.72 28.42 16.57
C LYS A 19 -6.24 28.60 16.53
N THR A 20 -6.70 29.85 16.42
CA THR A 20 -8.12 30.22 16.48
C THR A 20 -8.89 29.89 15.20
N PRO A 21 -10.24 29.88 15.22
CA PRO A 21 -11.03 29.76 13.99
C PRO A 21 -10.77 30.86 12.96
N GLY A 22 -10.39 32.08 13.38
CA GLY A 22 -10.03 33.16 12.45
C GLY A 22 -8.68 32.90 11.77
N TRP A 23 -7.69 32.43 12.54
CA TRP A 23 -6.41 31.97 12.00
C TRP A 23 -6.60 30.83 10.98
N ALA A 24 -7.47 29.87 11.28
CA ALA A 24 -7.75 28.76 10.35
C ALA A 24 -8.50 29.21 9.09
N GLU A 25 -9.35 30.23 9.17
CA GLU A 25 -10.06 30.81 8.02
C GLU A 25 -9.09 31.42 7.01
N GLU A 26 -8.06 32.14 7.47
CA GLU A 26 -7.04 32.73 6.61
C GLU A 26 -6.25 31.67 5.82
N ILE A 27 -6.03 30.48 6.39
CA ILE A 27 -5.27 29.39 5.76
C ILE A 27 -6.15 28.54 4.85
N THR A 28 -7.34 28.17 5.32
CA THR A 28 -8.18 27.15 4.67
C THR A 28 -9.24 27.75 3.75
N GLY A 29 -9.56 29.04 3.90
CA GLY A 29 -10.70 29.69 3.28
C GLY A 29 -12.06 29.26 3.84
N ILE A 30 -12.10 28.39 4.86
CA ILE A 30 -13.34 27.96 5.52
C ILE A 30 -13.73 29.02 6.56
N PRO A 31 -14.95 29.59 6.52
CA PRO A 31 -15.35 30.63 7.47
C PRO A 31 -15.18 30.18 8.93
N GLY A 32 -14.56 31.01 9.77
CA GLY A 32 -14.27 30.69 11.17
C GLY A 32 -15.53 30.44 11.99
N ARG A 33 -16.67 31.05 11.59
CA ARG A 33 -17.99 30.75 12.17
C ARG A 33 -18.41 29.29 11.93
N THR A 34 -18.10 28.74 10.76
CA THR A 34 -18.40 27.36 10.37
C THR A 34 -17.52 26.39 11.15
N ILE A 35 -16.21 26.67 11.23
CA ILE A 35 -15.25 25.88 12.03
C ILE A 35 -15.70 25.82 13.50
N ARG A 36 -16.06 26.97 14.07
CA ARG A 36 -16.54 27.06 15.47
C ARG A 36 -17.85 26.31 15.67
N ALA A 37 -18.80 26.43 14.75
CA ALA A 37 -20.08 25.75 14.84
C ALA A 37 -19.89 24.22 14.82
N LEU A 38 -19.10 23.71 13.87
CA LEU A 38 -18.76 22.30 13.77
C LEU A 38 -18.07 21.79 15.04
N ALA A 39 -17.09 22.52 15.57
CA ALA A 39 -16.40 22.12 16.80
C ALA A 39 -17.34 22.02 18.01
N ARG A 40 -18.27 22.99 18.16
CA ARG A 40 -19.28 22.97 19.24
C ARG A 40 -20.25 21.82 19.08
N GLU A 41 -20.72 21.58 17.85
CA GLU A 41 -21.63 20.48 17.56
C GLU A 41 -20.97 19.12 17.86
N TRP A 42 -19.77 18.90 17.32
CA TRP A 42 -18.97 17.69 17.55
C TRP A 42 -18.81 17.42 19.06
N ALA A 43 -18.39 18.42 19.84
CA ALA A 43 -18.18 18.26 21.28
C ALA A 43 -19.49 17.96 22.06
N SER A 44 -20.64 18.44 21.56
CA SER A 44 -21.94 18.26 22.22
C SER A 44 -22.64 16.93 21.90
N LYS A 45 -22.13 16.16 20.93
CA LYS A 45 -22.78 14.95 20.40
C LYS A 45 -21.87 13.73 20.51
N ARG A 46 -22.49 12.56 20.46
CA ARG A 46 -21.78 11.30 20.19
C ARG A 46 -21.40 11.29 18.71
N THR A 47 -20.12 11.52 18.43
CA THR A 47 -19.64 11.76 17.08
C THR A 47 -18.63 10.70 16.66
N MET A 48 -18.89 10.09 15.51
CA MET A 48 -17.95 9.21 14.82
C MET A 48 -17.15 10.03 13.81
N LEU A 49 -15.83 10.01 13.92
CA LEU A 49 -14.95 10.67 12.96
C LEU A 49 -14.71 9.75 11.76
N SER A 50 -15.25 10.12 10.61
CA SER A 50 -15.01 9.43 9.34
C SER A 50 -13.76 10.00 8.66
N VAL A 51 -12.68 9.24 8.69
CA VAL A 51 -11.41 9.48 7.96
C VAL A 51 -11.30 8.57 6.74
N ASN A 52 -12.42 8.41 6.00
CA ASN A 52 -12.54 7.47 4.89
C ASN A 52 -12.41 5.99 5.35
N ALA A 53 -12.42 5.04 4.41
CA ALA A 53 -12.32 3.62 4.68
C ALA A 53 -11.03 3.28 5.44
N ALA A 54 -11.16 2.61 6.58
CA ALA A 54 -10.05 2.07 7.39
C ALA A 54 -8.95 3.06 7.82
N GLY A 55 -9.24 4.37 7.96
CA GLY A 55 -8.22 5.34 8.39
C GLY A 55 -7.31 5.84 7.27
N PHE A 56 -7.62 5.51 6.01
CA PHE A 56 -6.90 6.02 4.84
C PHE A 56 -7.35 7.44 4.45
N GLY A 57 -7.46 7.72 3.15
CA GLY A 57 -7.88 9.01 2.61
C GLY A 57 -6.77 9.74 1.86
N GLY A 58 -7.14 10.47 0.80
CA GLY A 58 -6.15 11.16 -0.06
C GLY A 58 -5.26 12.15 0.70
N ALA A 59 -5.75 12.71 1.80
CA ALA A 59 -5.03 13.67 2.64
C ALA A 59 -3.79 13.06 3.31
N CYS A 60 -3.78 11.77 3.68
CA CYS A 60 -2.63 11.16 4.36
C CYS A 60 -1.41 10.97 3.46
N ARG A 61 -1.56 11.17 2.14
CA ARG A 61 -0.50 11.02 1.13
C ARG A 61 -0.11 12.35 0.48
N GLN A 62 -0.43 13.46 1.14
CA GLN A 62 -0.03 14.81 0.74
C GLN A 62 1.14 15.32 1.60
N ALA A 63 1.68 16.49 1.25
CA ALA A 63 2.80 17.11 1.97
C ALA A 63 2.57 17.28 3.48
N TYR A 64 1.31 17.51 3.91
CA TYR A 64 0.92 17.62 5.32
C TYR A 64 0.20 16.36 5.86
N GLY A 65 0.38 15.22 5.20
CA GLY A 65 -0.34 13.99 5.52
C GLY A 65 -0.06 13.44 6.92
N THR A 66 1.16 13.63 7.44
CA THR A 66 1.54 13.23 8.80
C THR A 66 0.76 14.03 9.84
N GLU A 67 0.68 15.35 9.68
CA GLU A 67 -0.02 16.23 10.62
C GLU A 67 -1.54 16.00 10.55
N TRP A 68 -2.07 15.81 9.34
CA TRP A 68 -3.46 15.44 9.16
C TRP A 68 -3.80 14.15 9.94
N ALA A 69 -3.03 13.08 9.73
CA ALA A 69 -3.27 11.80 10.40
C ALA A 69 -3.17 11.91 11.93
N ARG A 70 -2.13 12.59 12.44
CA ARG A 70 -1.94 12.85 13.88
C ARG A 70 -3.13 13.59 14.47
N LEU A 71 -3.56 14.67 13.83
CA LEU A 71 -4.66 15.50 14.33
C LEU A 71 -5.99 14.74 14.33
N MET A 72 -6.27 13.87 13.36
CA MET A 72 -7.49 13.04 13.39
C MET A 72 -7.54 12.15 14.63
N VAL A 73 -6.41 11.55 15.00
CA VAL A 73 -6.30 10.73 16.22
C VAL A 73 -6.43 11.58 17.48
N LEU A 74 -5.70 12.70 17.57
CA LEU A 74 -5.69 13.57 18.75
C LEU A 74 -7.06 14.20 19.01
N LEU A 75 -7.74 14.71 17.98
CA LEU A 75 -9.06 15.33 18.11
C LEU A 75 -10.10 14.31 18.59
N GLN A 76 -10.08 13.09 18.07
CA GLN A 76 -11.00 12.05 18.53
C GLN A 76 -10.63 11.55 19.93
N ALA A 77 -9.34 11.49 20.28
CA ALA A 77 -8.90 11.17 21.64
C ALA A 77 -9.42 12.19 22.66
N MET A 78 -9.45 13.49 22.33
CA MET A 78 -10.05 14.54 23.18
C MET A 78 -11.54 14.32 23.44
N GLN A 79 -12.25 13.59 22.56
CA GLN A 79 -13.66 13.22 22.75
C GLN A 79 -13.84 11.96 23.61
N GLY A 80 -12.77 11.22 23.93
CA GLY A 80 -12.82 9.92 24.60
C GLY A 80 -13.00 8.76 23.62
N LEU A 81 -12.13 8.70 22.61
CA LEU A 81 -12.02 7.60 21.64
C LEU A 81 -12.20 6.22 22.30
N GLY A 82 -13.17 5.45 21.81
CA GLY A 82 -13.43 4.07 22.23
C GLY A 82 -14.70 3.88 23.06
N LYS A 83 -15.26 4.95 23.65
CA LYS A 83 -16.54 4.87 24.38
C LYS A 83 -17.74 4.74 23.41
N PRO A 84 -18.90 4.20 23.86
CA PRO A 84 -20.08 4.05 23.00
C PRO A 84 -20.50 5.34 22.29
N GLY A 85 -20.49 5.31 20.95
CA GLY A 85 -20.85 6.44 20.10
C GLY A 85 -19.73 7.45 19.82
N VAL A 86 -18.48 7.19 20.23
CA VAL A 86 -17.33 8.06 19.98
C VAL A 86 -16.14 7.22 19.52
N ASN A 87 -15.91 7.19 18.22
CA ASN A 87 -14.85 6.41 17.60
C ASN A 87 -14.38 7.01 16.26
N ILE A 88 -13.31 6.46 15.70
CA ILE A 88 -12.92 6.68 14.32
C ILE A 88 -13.54 5.56 13.48
N TRP A 89 -14.51 5.91 12.63
CA TRP A 89 -15.24 4.93 11.82
C TRP A 89 -15.75 5.54 10.53
N GLY A 90 -15.26 5.03 9.40
CA GLY A 90 -15.59 5.49 8.05
C GLY A 90 -16.85 4.87 7.43
N THR A 91 -17.68 4.19 8.23
CA THR A 91 -18.94 3.50 7.83
C THR A 91 -18.83 2.40 6.78
N SER A 92 -17.65 2.15 6.23
CA SER A 92 -17.41 1.15 5.17
C SER A 92 -16.92 -0.20 5.68
N MET A 93 -16.69 -0.35 6.99
CA MET A 93 -16.19 -1.56 7.65
C MET A 93 -16.93 -1.77 8.98
N GLY A 94 -16.63 -2.84 9.69
CA GLY A 94 -17.22 -3.13 10.99
C GLY A 94 -18.59 -3.79 10.91
N ALA A 95 -18.92 -4.42 9.77
CA ALA A 95 -20.03 -5.37 9.73
C ALA A 95 -19.86 -6.41 10.85
N PRO A 96 -20.95 -6.86 11.50
CA PRO A 96 -20.88 -7.83 12.59
C PRO A 96 -20.23 -9.14 12.14
N SER A 97 -18.92 -9.26 12.33
CA SER A 97 -18.22 -10.53 12.29
C SER A 97 -18.43 -11.19 13.66
N PRO A 98 -18.63 -12.52 13.73
CA PRO A 98 -18.76 -13.18 15.02
C PRO A 98 -17.55 -12.81 15.88
N PHE A 99 -17.77 -12.28 17.09
CA PHE A 99 -16.72 -11.86 18.02
C PHE A 99 -15.66 -12.95 18.29
N ASN A 100 -15.98 -14.21 17.97
CA ASN A 100 -15.12 -15.38 18.14
C ASN A 100 -14.54 -15.95 16.82
N ARG A 101 -14.62 -15.22 15.69
CA ARG A 101 -14.21 -15.63 14.32
C ARG A 101 -14.09 -17.15 14.12
N PRO A 102 -15.19 -17.92 14.26
CA PRO A 102 -15.13 -19.38 14.19
C PRO A 102 -14.71 -19.87 12.80
N PHE A 103 -14.84 -18.99 11.80
CA PHE A 103 -14.39 -19.21 10.44
C PHE A 103 -13.29 -18.19 10.09
N SER A 104 -12.15 -18.71 9.64
CA SER A 104 -11.04 -17.92 9.11
C SER A 104 -10.66 -18.50 7.75
N PHE A 105 -10.49 -17.62 6.77
CA PHE A 105 -10.01 -17.96 5.45
C PHE A 105 -8.89 -16.96 5.11
N PRO A 106 -7.75 -17.42 4.56
CA PRO A 106 -6.60 -16.55 4.33
C PRO A 106 -6.91 -15.47 3.29
N GLY A 107 -6.53 -14.24 3.58
CA GLY A 107 -6.46 -13.17 2.60
C GLY A 107 -5.18 -13.27 1.77
N TYR A 108 -5.15 -12.64 0.60
CA TYR A 108 -4.02 -12.74 -0.34
C TYR A 108 -2.68 -12.22 0.22
N SER A 109 -2.69 -11.46 1.32
CA SER A 109 -1.48 -10.90 1.95
C SER A 109 -1.16 -11.49 3.33
N ASP A 110 -1.87 -12.53 3.79
CA ASP A 110 -1.61 -13.15 5.09
C ASP A 110 -0.23 -13.85 5.16
N ALA A 111 0.30 -14.31 4.03
CA ALA A 111 1.66 -14.81 3.88
C ALA A 111 2.63 -13.78 3.26
N GLY A 112 2.34 -12.49 3.46
CA GLY A 112 3.15 -11.40 2.89
C GLY A 112 2.94 -11.28 1.39
N TRP A 113 4.02 -11.32 0.62
CA TRP A 113 3.98 -11.19 -0.85
C TRP A 113 3.86 -12.53 -1.58
N ASP A 114 3.91 -13.64 -0.86
CA ASP A 114 3.82 -15.00 -1.41
C ASP A 114 2.59 -15.71 -0.83
N ALA A 115 1.44 -15.56 -1.48
CA ALA A 115 0.20 -16.21 -1.06
C ALA A 115 0.31 -17.76 -1.06
N PHE A 116 1.19 -18.34 -1.89
CA PHE A 116 1.39 -19.78 -1.96
C PHE A 116 2.11 -20.33 -0.72
N SER A 117 2.83 -19.50 0.04
CA SER A 117 3.46 -19.89 1.31
C SER A 117 2.46 -20.42 2.35
N HIS A 118 1.15 -20.20 2.19
CA HIS A 118 0.11 -20.84 3.01
C HIS A 118 -0.01 -22.35 2.80
N VAL A 119 0.33 -22.84 1.61
CA VAL A 119 0.12 -24.23 1.18
C VAL A 119 1.39 -24.91 0.70
N ALA A 120 2.44 -24.15 0.41
CA ALA A 120 3.74 -24.65 0.01
C ALA A 120 4.37 -25.49 1.12
N LYS A 121 4.94 -26.65 0.77
CA LYS A 121 5.77 -27.47 1.66
C LYS A 121 7.03 -26.71 2.07
N LYS A 122 7.57 -25.87 1.18
CA LYS A 122 8.77 -25.07 1.38
C LYS A 122 8.51 -23.61 1.00
N PRO A 123 8.10 -22.77 1.97
CA PRO A 123 7.92 -21.34 1.76
C PRO A 123 9.16 -20.66 1.14
N SER A 124 8.92 -19.77 0.18
CA SER A 124 9.99 -19.04 -0.49
C SER A 124 10.65 -18.02 0.46
N THR A 125 11.97 -17.85 0.35
CA THR A 125 12.70 -16.85 1.15
C THR A 125 13.64 -16.04 0.26
N ASN A 126 13.48 -14.71 0.26
CA ASN A 126 14.38 -13.83 -0.46
C ASN A 126 15.59 -13.48 0.42
N LYS A 127 16.76 -14.01 0.07
CA LYS A 127 18.03 -13.78 0.78
C LYS A 127 18.75 -12.52 0.36
N VAL A 128 18.31 -11.85 -0.71
CA VAL A 128 18.91 -10.59 -1.17
C VAL A 128 18.66 -9.53 -0.10
N SER A 129 19.70 -8.81 0.31
CA SER A 129 19.63 -7.68 1.27
C SER A 129 19.41 -6.33 0.56
N GLN A 130 20.01 -6.14 -0.62
CA GLN A 130 19.87 -4.93 -1.40
C GLN A 130 18.40 -4.66 -1.75
N ARG A 131 17.97 -3.41 -1.59
CA ARG A 131 16.61 -2.95 -1.87
C ARG A 131 16.65 -1.76 -2.83
N LEU A 132 15.51 -1.53 -3.45
CA LEU A 132 15.18 -0.29 -4.14
C LEU A 132 13.90 0.24 -3.53
N TYR A 133 13.79 1.57 -3.42
CA TYR A 133 12.55 2.19 -3.00
C TYR A 133 11.74 2.61 -4.23
N ARG A 134 10.51 2.10 -4.37
CA ARG A 134 9.68 2.32 -5.58
C ARG A 134 9.57 3.80 -5.97
N LEU A 135 9.42 4.71 -5.01
CA LEU A 135 9.31 6.15 -5.30
C LEU A 135 10.61 6.79 -5.78
N LEU A 136 11.75 6.13 -5.58
CA LEU A 136 13.09 6.58 -5.97
C LEU A 136 13.73 5.66 -7.01
N LEU A 137 12.97 4.72 -7.59
CA LEU A 137 13.50 3.77 -8.57
C LEU A 137 14.15 4.49 -9.77
N PRO A 138 13.54 5.54 -10.37
CA PRO A 138 14.19 6.28 -11.44
C PRO A 138 15.52 6.91 -11.04
N ASP A 139 15.59 7.53 -9.87
CA ASP A 139 16.82 8.17 -9.37
C ASP A 139 17.89 7.12 -9.06
N SER A 140 17.48 5.94 -8.59
CA SER A 140 18.38 4.81 -8.33
C SER A 140 19.06 4.34 -9.62
N ILE A 141 18.34 4.29 -10.74
CA ILE A 141 18.93 3.92 -12.04
C ILE A 141 19.74 5.07 -12.64
N LEU A 142 19.19 6.29 -12.65
CA LEU A 142 19.79 7.43 -13.34
C LEU A 142 21.03 7.92 -12.60
N ASN A 143 20.91 8.14 -11.30
CA ASN A 143 21.87 8.86 -10.46
C ASN A 143 22.15 8.16 -9.10
N PRO A 144 22.62 6.91 -9.08
CA PRO A 144 23.10 6.30 -7.84
C PRO A 144 24.35 7.02 -7.30
N PRO A 145 24.60 6.99 -5.98
CA PRO A 145 23.80 6.32 -4.95
C PRO A 145 22.57 7.11 -4.49
N VAL A 146 21.58 6.41 -3.96
CA VAL A 146 20.36 6.98 -3.37
C VAL A 146 20.12 6.37 -1.99
N SER A 147 19.75 7.19 -1.01
CA SER A 147 19.46 6.75 0.36
C SER A 147 18.04 7.15 0.79
N TRP A 148 17.42 6.34 1.65
CA TRP A 148 16.10 6.59 2.23
C TRP A 148 15.99 5.93 3.62
N ILE A 149 14.85 6.12 4.28
CA ILE A 149 14.52 5.49 5.57
C ILE A 149 13.30 4.57 5.43
N GLY A 150 13.35 3.43 6.11
CA GLY A 150 12.31 2.41 6.13
C GLY A 150 12.34 1.46 4.93
N GLU A 151 11.90 0.23 5.17
CA GLU A 151 11.74 -0.79 4.14
C GLU A 151 10.26 -0.91 3.75
N GLY A 152 9.88 -0.35 2.60
CA GLY A 152 8.54 -0.53 2.03
C GLY A 152 7.41 -0.30 3.03
N PHE A 153 6.73 -1.37 3.43
CA PHE A 153 5.72 -1.35 4.49
C PHE A 153 6.34 -1.74 5.83
N CYS A 154 6.45 -0.76 6.73
CA CYS A 154 7.05 -0.90 8.04
C CYS A 154 5.97 -1.07 9.13
N GLY A 155 5.47 -2.28 9.35
CA GLY A 155 4.43 -2.53 10.35
C GLY A 155 4.71 -3.63 11.37
N ASN A 156 5.93 -4.18 11.39
CA ASN A 156 6.34 -5.09 12.46
C ASN A 156 6.68 -4.35 13.76
N SER A 157 7.23 -3.13 13.65
CA SER A 157 7.49 -2.24 14.79
C SER A 157 7.51 -0.78 14.35
N ILE A 158 7.42 0.14 15.31
CA ILE A 158 7.51 1.59 15.04
C ILE A 158 8.92 1.94 14.54
N GLU A 159 9.94 1.28 15.09
CA GLU A 159 11.36 1.53 14.85
C GLU A 159 11.76 1.20 13.40
N GLN A 160 11.07 0.25 12.77
CA GLN A 160 11.37 -0.22 11.42
C GLN A 160 11.42 0.92 10.38
N GLN A 161 10.54 1.92 10.52
CA GLN A 161 10.47 3.06 9.58
C GLN A 161 11.69 4.00 9.64
N PHE A 162 12.52 3.88 10.67
CA PHE A 162 13.71 4.73 10.87
C PHE A 162 15.01 4.04 10.45
N ILE A 163 14.95 2.79 9.98
CA ILE A 163 16.12 2.05 9.50
C ILE A 163 16.61 2.69 8.19
N PRO A 164 17.87 3.13 8.10
CA PRO A 164 18.41 3.71 6.87
C PRO A 164 18.77 2.63 5.85
N TYR A 165 18.51 2.93 4.57
CA TYR A 165 18.90 2.11 3.43
C TYR A 165 19.66 2.98 2.42
N THR A 166 20.58 2.35 1.69
CA THR A 166 21.29 2.97 0.56
C THR A 166 21.36 1.98 -0.59
N TYR A 167 21.15 2.49 -1.79
CA TYR A 167 21.38 1.79 -3.03
C TYR A 167 22.50 2.50 -3.83
N PRO A 168 23.42 1.76 -4.46
CA PRO A 168 23.66 0.34 -4.21
C PRO A 168 24.13 0.12 -2.77
N GLU A 169 23.82 -1.06 -2.24
CA GLU A 169 24.39 -1.51 -0.97
C GLU A 169 25.91 -1.66 -1.13
N PRO A 170 26.75 -1.32 -0.13
CA PRO A 170 28.19 -1.45 -0.25
C PRO A 170 28.61 -2.86 -0.71
N GLY A 171 29.34 -2.93 -1.83
CA GLY A 171 29.79 -4.20 -2.43
C GLY A 171 28.76 -4.91 -3.32
N SER A 172 27.55 -4.37 -3.47
CA SER A 172 26.52 -4.88 -4.38
C SER A 172 26.53 -4.15 -5.74
N PRO A 173 26.13 -4.82 -6.83
CA PRO A 173 26.08 -4.19 -8.15
C PRO A 173 24.88 -3.26 -8.30
N GLU A 174 25.02 -2.30 -9.22
CA GLU A 174 23.89 -1.55 -9.76
C GLU A 174 22.98 -2.45 -10.61
N VAL A 175 21.69 -2.10 -10.67
CA VAL A 175 20.67 -2.74 -11.51
C VAL A 175 21.02 -2.57 -12.98
N LYS A 176 21.05 -3.70 -13.69
CA LYS A 176 21.24 -3.78 -15.14
C LYS A 176 20.00 -4.28 -15.88
N MET A 177 19.18 -5.07 -15.20
CA MET A 177 17.95 -5.66 -15.76
C MET A 177 16.76 -5.32 -14.88
N MET A 178 15.63 -4.99 -15.49
CA MET A 178 14.35 -4.84 -14.79
C MET A 178 13.32 -5.85 -15.31
N TYR A 179 12.82 -6.69 -14.42
CA TYR A 179 11.63 -7.50 -14.65
C TYR A 179 10.41 -6.75 -14.10
N ARG A 180 9.61 -6.15 -14.99
CA ARG A 180 8.46 -5.32 -14.64
C ARG A 180 7.17 -6.12 -14.75
N TYR A 181 6.49 -6.29 -13.62
CA TYR A 181 5.15 -6.92 -13.56
C TYR A 181 4.05 -5.84 -13.57
N GLY A 182 3.26 -5.78 -14.64
CA GLY A 182 2.31 -4.70 -14.93
C GLY A 182 2.96 -3.41 -15.49
N GLY A 183 2.18 -2.35 -15.69
CA GLY A 183 2.67 -1.12 -16.35
C GLY A 183 2.03 0.20 -15.89
N SER A 184 1.63 0.31 -14.62
CA SER A 184 0.81 1.41 -14.09
C SER A 184 1.56 2.64 -13.53
N TYR A 185 2.90 2.64 -13.46
CA TYR A 185 3.64 3.65 -12.70
C TYR A 185 3.58 5.05 -13.29
N PHE A 186 3.47 5.19 -14.62
CA PHE A 186 3.34 6.50 -15.26
C PHE A 186 2.07 7.25 -14.82
N GLY A 187 1.02 6.54 -14.41
CA GLY A 187 -0.23 7.12 -13.92
C GLY A 187 -0.40 7.10 -12.40
N THR A 188 0.46 6.40 -11.66
CA THR A 188 0.26 6.15 -10.22
C THR A 188 1.40 6.62 -9.32
N MET A 189 2.57 6.92 -9.89
CA MET A 189 3.73 7.41 -9.15
C MET A 189 3.86 8.93 -9.25
N THR A 190 4.89 9.50 -8.61
CA THR A 190 5.14 10.94 -8.57
C THR A 190 6.25 11.34 -9.55
N ASP A 191 6.09 12.54 -10.14
CA ASP A 191 6.98 13.12 -11.14
C ASP A 191 7.30 12.10 -12.26
N THR A 192 6.27 11.64 -12.97
CA THR A 192 6.37 10.43 -13.80
C THR A 192 7.20 10.60 -15.06
N ASN A 193 7.57 11.83 -15.42
CA ASN A 193 8.52 12.12 -16.50
C ASN A 193 9.92 11.51 -16.24
N ARG A 194 10.35 11.40 -14.98
CA ARG A 194 11.65 10.78 -14.66
C ARG A 194 11.65 9.26 -14.90
N TRP A 195 10.48 8.62 -14.88
CA TRP A 195 10.35 7.19 -15.20
C TRP A 195 10.59 6.93 -16.69
N VAL A 196 10.07 7.80 -17.57
CA VAL A 196 10.37 7.75 -19.01
C VAL A 196 11.88 7.86 -19.25
N LYS A 197 12.55 8.79 -18.55
CA LYS A 197 14.01 8.96 -18.65
C LYS A 197 14.78 7.73 -18.17
N MET A 198 14.31 7.09 -17.09
CA MET A 198 14.89 5.86 -16.56
C MET A 198 14.88 4.73 -17.60
N TYR A 199 13.75 4.54 -18.30
CA TYR A 199 13.64 3.51 -19.34
C TYR A 199 14.58 3.72 -20.52
N HIS A 200 14.98 4.96 -20.81
CA HIS A 200 15.98 5.29 -21.83
C HIS A 200 17.43 5.29 -21.32
N SER A 201 17.66 5.01 -20.04
CA SER A 201 18.99 5.04 -19.46
C SER A 201 19.83 3.89 -20.03
N PRO A 202 21.04 4.13 -20.55
CA PRO A 202 21.94 3.05 -20.99
C PRO A 202 22.42 2.17 -19.83
N LYS A 203 22.18 2.57 -18.57
CA LYS A 203 22.46 1.74 -17.39
C LYS A 203 21.45 0.60 -17.22
N LEU A 204 20.24 0.77 -17.77
CA LEU A 204 19.22 -0.27 -17.80
C LEU A 204 19.34 -1.01 -19.13
N GLU A 205 20.09 -2.10 -19.10
CA GLU A 205 20.54 -2.83 -20.29
C GLU A 205 19.45 -3.76 -20.85
N PHE A 206 18.50 -4.18 -20.00
CA PHE A 206 17.44 -5.10 -20.42
C PHE A 206 16.17 -4.96 -19.59
N VAL A 207 15.02 -4.93 -20.26
CA VAL A 207 13.69 -4.78 -19.65
C VAL A 207 12.76 -5.87 -20.14
N VAL A 208 12.23 -6.64 -19.20
CA VAL A 208 11.11 -7.57 -19.45
C VAL A 208 9.84 -6.94 -18.86
N ASN A 209 8.74 -6.97 -19.60
CA ASN A 209 7.43 -6.61 -19.08
C ASN A 209 6.45 -7.77 -19.19
N GLN A 210 5.96 -8.24 -18.05
CA GLN A 210 4.87 -9.22 -17.95
C GLN A 210 3.61 -8.48 -17.56
N ASP A 211 2.64 -8.42 -18.49
CA ASP A 211 1.40 -7.66 -18.33
C ASP A 211 0.27 -8.34 -19.13
N ILE A 212 -0.96 -8.03 -18.77
CA ILE A 212 -2.16 -8.49 -19.48
C ILE A 212 -2.46 -7.57 -20.66
N TRP A 213 -2.26 -6.26 -20.48
CA TRP A 213 -2.58 -5.25 -21.47
C TRP A 213 -1.35 -4.47 -21.92
N TRP A 214 -1.44 -3.90 -23.11
CA TRP A 214 -0.47 -2.93 -23.58
C TRP A 214 -0.62 -1.61 -22.82
N HIS A 215 0.11 -1.46 -21.72
CA HIS A 215 0.11 -0.26 -20.88
C HIS A 215 1.16 0.76 -21.28
N SER A 216 1.14 1.91 -20.60
CA SER A 216 2.07 3.03 -20.84
C SER A 216 3.54 2.65 -20.70
N GLU A 217 3.88 1.73 -19.78
CA GLU A 217 5.25 1.23 -19.58
C GLU A 217 5.62 0.09 -20.55
N THR A 218 4.65 -0.65 -21.09
CA THR A 218 4.88 -1.85 -21.92
C THR A 218 5.69 -1.55 -23.18
N GLY A 219 5.45 -0.38 -23.79
CA GLY A 219 6.20 0.05 -24.99
C GLY A 219 7.69 0.35 -24.76
N PHE A 220 8.17 0.31 -23.52
CA PHE A 220 9.59 0.50 -23.18
C PHE A 220 10.33 -0.81 -22.88
N ALA A 221 9.66 -1.96 -23.00
CA ALA A 221 10.27 -3.25 -22.74
C ALA A 221 10.97 -3.82 -23.99
N ASP A 222 12.06 -4.55 -23.77
CA ASP A 222 12.75 -5.32 -24.82
C ASP A 222 12.04 -6.65 -25.10
N ILE A 223 11.46 -7.25 -24.05
CA ILE A 223 10.63 -8.45 -24.14
C ILE A 223 9.30 -8.22 -23.41
N ILE A 224 8.21 -8.64 -24.05
CA ILE A 224 6.87 -8.61 -23.47
C ILE A 224 6.37 -10.05 -23.34
N LEU A 225 5.89 -10.39 -22.14
CA LEU A 225 5.30 -11.69 -21.80
C LEU A 225 3.80 -11.51 -21.52
N PRO A 226 2.90 -12.02 -22.38
CA PRO A 226 1.46 -11.80 -22.22
C PRO A 226 0.87 -12.68 -21.10
N ALA A 227 0.43 -12.05 -20.01
CA ALA A 227 -0.32 -12.70 -18.94
C ALA A 227 -1.83 -12.73 -19.25
N CYS A 228 -2.56 -13.70 -18.69
CA CYS A 228 -4.02 -13.76 -18.81
C CYS A 228 -4.74 -13.24 -17.56
N THR A 229 -6.03 -12.92 -17.69
CA THR A 229 -6.84 -12.48 -16.54
C THR A 229 -7.20 -13.64 -15.62
N ASN A 230 -7.73 -13.32 -14.43
CA ASN A 230 -8.26 -14.30 -13.49
C ASN A 230 -9.53 -15.04 -14.01
N LEU A 231 -10.13 -14.61 -15.14
CA LEU A 231 -11.24 -15.33 -15.77
C LEU A 231 -10.76 -16.47 -16.70
N GLU A 232 -9.46 -16.51 -16.98
CA GLU A 232 -8.81 -17.46 -17.89
C GLU A 232 -8.01 -18.54 -17.15
N GLN A 233 -8.02 -18.51 -15.81
CA GLN A 233 -7.41 -19.49 -14.92
C GLN A 233 -8.32 -19.85 -13.75
N SER A 234 -7.98 -20.92 -13.02
CA SER A 234 -8.69 -21.29 -11.79
C SER A 234 -7.98 -20.74 -10.57
N ASP A 235 -8.72 -20.17 -9.63
CA ASP A 235 -8.18 -19.64 -8.36
C ASP A 235 -9.24 -19.69 -7.24
N ILE A 236 -8.90 -19.28 -6.02
CA ILE A 236 -9.79 -19.19 -4.88
C ILE A 236 -9.50 -17.93 -4.05
N THR A 237 -10.54 -17.18 -3.70
CA THR A 237 -10.41 -15.94 -2.92
C THR A 237 -11.57 -15.78 -1.94
N GLN A 238 -11.48 -14.79 -1.05
CA GLN A 238 -12.61 -14.33 -0.25
C GLN A 238 -12.92 -12.87 -0.55
N TRP A 239 -14.20 -12.58 -0.74
CA TRP A 239 -14.66 -11.22 -1.04
C TRP A 239 -14.26 -10.22 0.05
N GLY A 240 -13.55 -9.18 -0.35
CA GLY A 240 -13.09 -8.11 0.53
C GLY A 240 -11.95 -8.49 1.47
N ASN A 241 -11.41 -9.72 1.40
CA ASN A 241 -10.37 -10.17 2.31
C ASN A 241 -8.97 -9.90 1.75
N CYS A 242 -8.30 -8.91 2.32
CA CYS A 242 -6.89 -8.61 2.04
C CYS A 242 -5.95 -9.52 2.84
N GLY A 243 -6.28 -9.82 4.10
CA GLY A 243 -5.31 -10.37 5.06
C GLY A 243 -4.23 -9.36 5.45
N GLY A 244 -3.17 -9.81 6.11
CA GLY A 244 -1.97 -9.05 6.39
C GLY A 244 -2.24 -7.70 7.07
N TYR A 245 -1.75 -6.60 6.48
CA TYR A 245 -1.99 -5.23 6.97
C TYR A 245 -3.45 -4.77 6.90
N GLY A 246 -4.33 -5.55 6.26
CA GLY A 246 -5.77 -5.33 6.16
C GLY A 246 -6.58 -6.50 6.73
N ALA A 247 -6.14 -7.12 7.84
CA ALA A 247 -6.72 -8.32 8.47
C ALA A 247 -8.23 -8.26 8.83
N ASP A 248 -8.87 -7.09 8.65
CA ASP A 248 -10.29 -6.83 8.92
C ASP A 248 -11.06 -6.19 7.75
N PHE A 249 -10.45 -6.07 6.57
CA PHE A 249 -11.09 -5.40 5.44
C PHE A 249 -12.32 -6.15 4.91
N GLN A 250 -12.39 -7.47 5.13
CA GLN A 250 -13.56 -8.29 4.84
C GLN A 250 -14.80 -7.85 5.62
N THR A 251 -14.64 -7.12 6.74
CA THR A 251 -15.77 -6.54 7.49
C THR A 251 -16.42 -5.36 6.76
N GLY A 252 -15.88 -4.95 5.60
CA GLY A 252 -16.59 -4.08 4.67
C GLY A 252 -17.63 -4.78 3.81
N CYS A 253 -17.67 -6.12 3.83
CA CYS A 253 -18.71 -6.91 3.21
C CYS A 253 -19.77 -7.32 4.25
N ASN A 254 -21.04 -7.34 3.83
CA ASN A 254 -22.14 -7.79 4.70
C ASN A 254 -22.08 -9.30 5.01
N HIS A 255 -21.41 -10.08 4.14
CA HIS A 255 -21.28 -11.52 4.28
C HIS A 255 -19.84 -11.92 3.95
N GLN A 256 -19.32 -12.93 4.66
CA GLN A 256 -18.10 -13.61 4.26
C GLN A 256 -18.43 -14.56 3.12
N VAL A 257 -17.91 -14.27 1.93
CA VAL A 257 -18.13 -15.09 0.73
C VAL A 257 -16.78 -15.58 0.23
N VAL A 258 -16.55 -16.88 0.36
CA VAL A 258 -15.43 -17.55 -0.31
C VAL A 258 -15.87 -17.88 -1.72
N VAL A 259 -15.04 -17.51 -2.69
CA VAL A 259 -15.33 -17.60 -4.12
C VAL A 259 -14.28 -18.50 -4.76
N TYR A 260 -14.73 -19.64 -5.29
CA TYR A 260 -13.94 -20.37 -6.27
C TYR A 260 -14.05 -19.64 -7.61
N GLN A 261 -12.92 -19.15 -8.11
CA GLN A 261 -12.81 -18.53 -9.41
C GLN A 261 -12.60 -19.64 -10.43
N LYS A 262 -13.70 -20.18 -10.97
CA LYS A 262 -13.63 -21.18 -12.03
C LYS A 262 -13.12 -20.52 -13.31
N LYS A 263 -12.15 -21.15 -13.98
CA LYS A 263 -11.76 -20.80 -15.36
C LYS A 263 -13.00 -20.70 -16.26
N CYS A 264 -13.31 -19.49 -16.71
CA CYS A 264 -14.50 -19.20 -17.51
C CYS A 264 -14.28 -19.45 -19.00
N ILE A 265 -13.10 -19.11 -19.49
CA ILE A 265 -12.68 -19.25 -20.89
C ILE A 265 -11.22 -19.73 -20.96
N GLU A 266 -10.80 -20.17 -22.14
CA GLU A 266 -9.37 -20.39 -22.41
C GLU A 266 -8.61 -19.06 -22.47
N PRO A 267 -7.32 -19.03 -22.09
CA PRO A 267 -6.48 -17.86 -22.28
C PRO A 267 -6.55 -17.33 -23.71
N LEU A 268 -6.74 -16.01 -23.83
CA LEU A 268 -6.90 -15.37 -25.14
C LEU A 268 -5.55 -15.31 -25.86
N TRP A 269 -5.59 -15.65 -27.15
CA TRP A 269 -4.43 -15.63 -28.04
C TRP A 269 -3.28 -16.51 -27.53
N GLU A 270 -2.11 -15.93 -27.29
CA GLU A 270 -0.93 -16.61 -26.76
C GLU A 270 -0.67 -16.26 -25.28
N SER A 271 -1.63 -15.60 -24.62
CA SER A 271 -1.50 -15.28 -23.19
C SER A 271 -1.51 -16.54 -22.33
N ARG A 272 -0.86 -16.46 -21.16
CA ARG A 272 -0.79 -17.58 -20.21
C ARG A 272 -0.99 -17.08 -18.77
N PRO A 273 -1.47 -17.96 -17.87
CA PRO A 273 -1.42 -17.69 -16.43
C PRO A 273 -0.01 -17.30 -16.00
N ASP A 274 0.11 -16.33 -15.08
CA ASP A 274 1.43 -15.91 -14.57
C ASP A 274 2.23 -17.08 -13.98
N TYR A 275 1.54 -18.00 -13.30
CA TYR A 275 2.13 -19.22 -12.76
C TYR A 275 2.80 -20.05 -13.85
N ASP A 276 2.12 -20.31 -14.97
CA ASP A 276 2.65 -21.10 -16.09
C ASP A 276 3.88 -20.44 -16.73
N ILE A 277 3.85 -19.11 -16.89
CA ILE A 277 5.00 -18.33 -17.37
C ILE A 277 6.21 -18.55 -16.43
N PHE A 278 5.99 -18.48 -15.11
CA PHE A 278 7.06 -18.69 -14.14
C PHE A 278 7.51 -20.15 -14.03
N VAL A 279 6.63 -21.14 -14.25
CA VAL A 279 7.01 -22.55 -14.34
C VAL A 279 8.00 -22.77 -15.49
N GLU A 280 7.75 -22.19 -16.66
CA GLU A 280 8.66 -22.30 -17.81
C GLU A 280 9.98 -21.56 -17.61
N LEU A 281 9.95 -20.41 -16.94
CA LEU A 281 11.17 -19.72 -16.53
C LEU A 281 11.97 -20.56 -15.52
N ALA A 282 11.32 -21.14 -14.51
CA ALA A 282 11.94 -22.02 -13.54
C ALA A 282 12.54 -23.27 -14.18
N GLU A 283 11.88 -23.82 -15.22
CA GLU A 283 12.41 -24.92 -16.03
C GLU A 283 13.70 -24.53 -16.75
N LYS A 284 13.71 -23.38 -17.43
CA LYS A 284 14.89 -22.88 -18.13
C LYS A 284 16.03 -22.50 -17.18
N LEU A 285 15.71 -22.15 -15.94
CA LEU A 285 16.67 -21.84 -14.88
C LEU A 285 17.08 -23.07 -14.05
N GLY A 286 16.49 -24.24 -14.29
CA GLY A 286 16.87 -25.51 -13.66
C GLY A 286 16.31 -25.76 -12.26
N PHE A 287 15.23 -25.07 -11.85
CA PHE A 287 14.61 -25.24 -10.53
C PHE A 287 13.09 -25.48 -10.57
N LYS A 288 12.54 -25.95 -11.71
CA LYS A 288 11.10 -26.24 -11.88
C LYS A 288 10.51 -27.09 -10.74
N GLU A 289 11.13 -28.21 -10.39
CA GLU A 289 10.62 -29.11 -9.35
C GLU A 289 10.55 -28.45 -7.98
N GLU A 290 11.49 -27.54 -7.66
CA GLU A 290 11.45 -26.76 -6.42
C GLU A 290 10.35 -25.69 -6.48
N TYR A 291 10.09 -25.11 -7.66
CA TYR A 291 9.04 -24.12 -7.86
C TYR A 291 7.63 -24.73 -7.81
N THR A 292 7.40 -25.90 -8.42
CA THR A 292 6.09 -26.57 -8.47
C THR A 292 5.81 -27.50 -7.30
N GLU A 293 6.85 -27.91 -6.58
CA GLU A 293 6.82 -28.94 -5.52
C GLU A 293 6.26 -30.31 -5.96
N GLY A 294 6.40 -30.62 -7.26
CA GLY A 294 5.82 -31.76 -7.96
C GLY A 294 4.70 -31.32 -8.88
#